data_AF-A0A9D4N4F9-F1
#
_entry.id   AF-A0A9D4N4F9-F1
#
_cell.length_a   1.000
_cell.length_b   1.000
_cell.length_c   1.000
_cell.angle_alpha   90.00
_cell.angle_beta   90.00
_cell.angle_gamma   90.00
#
_symmetry.space_group_name_H-M   'P 1'
#
loop_
_entity.id
_entity.type
_entity.pdbx_description
1 polymer ?
#
loop_
_entity_poly.entity_id
_entity_poly.type
_entity_poly.pdbx_seq_one_letter_code
_entity_poly.pdbx_strand_id
1 'polypeptide(L)'
;MSVIQIVFEGMRGLTESSDIALDDVLVTKGECGTPGSCDFENGLCAWSNSQGDDFDWIVRAGQTDTVNTGPNGDHTLATNLGL
;
A
#
# COMPACT_ATOMS: atom_id res chain seq x y z
N MET A 1 4.53 -1.71 -30.11
CA MET A 1 4.15 -1.05 -28.84
C MET A 1 2.77 -1.55 -28.48
N SER A 2 2.60 -2.22 -27.34
CA SER A 2 1.25 -2.55 -26.85
C SER A 2 0.63 -1.30 -26.26
N VAL A 3 -0.55 -0.94 -26.74
CA VAL A 3 -1.39 0.10 -26.14
C VAL A 3 -2.30 -0.62 -25.16
N ILE A 4 -2.22 -0.28 -23.87
CA ILE A 4 -3.16 -0.76 -22.86
C ILE A 4 -4.28 0.28 -22.77
N GLN A 5 -5.52 -0.18 -22.88
CA GLN A 5 -6.70 0.64 -22.66
C GLN A 5 -7.41 0.15 -21.41
N ILE A 6 -7.61 1.06 -20.45
CA ILE A 6 -8.41 0.80 -19.24
C ILE A 6 -9.72 1.55 -19.42
N VAL A 7 -10.84 0.82 -19.32
CA VAL A 7 -12.19 1.37 -19.52
C VAL A 7 -13.00 1.10 -18.27
N PHE A 8 -13.54 2.16 -17.67
CA PHE A 8 -14.53 2.07 -16.61
C PHE A 8 -15.89 2.40 -17.23
N GLU A 9 -16.77 1.41 -17.29
CA GLU A 9 -18.15 1.58 -17.77
C GLU A 9 -19.10 1.44 -16.58
N GLY A 10 -20.03 2.38 -16.45
CA GLY A 10 -21.05 2.33 -15.42
C GLY A 10 -22.39 2.76 -15.98
N MET A 11 -23.45 2.09 -15.54
CA MET A 11 -24.83 2.45 -15.87
C MET A 11 -25.48 3.12 -14.67
N ARG A 12 -25.93 4.36 -14.84
CA ARG A 12 -26.68 5.07 -13.82
C ARG A 12 -28.11 4.53 -13.72
N GLY A 13 -28.59 4.33 -12.50
CA GLY A 13 -30.01 4.10 -12.22
C GLY A 13 -30.88 5.35 -12.38
N LEU A 14 -32.19 5.16 -12.22
CA LEU A 14 -33.22 6.19 -12.49
C LEU A 14 -33.41 7.20 -11.36
N THR A 15 -32.79 6.99 -10.19
CA THR A 15 -33.01 7.80 -9.00
C THR A 15 -31.85 8.76 -8.75
N GLU A 16 -32.09 9.80 -7.94
CA GLU A 16 -31.07 10.76 -7.49
C GLU A 16 -29.97 10.12 -6.63
N SER A 17 -30.19 8.90 -6.15
CA SER A 17 -29.22 8.12 -5.37
C SER A 17 -28.38 7.16 -6.22
N SER A 18 -28.47 7.22 -7.54
CA SER A 18 -27.81 6.27 -8.44
C SER A 18 -26.44 6.75 -8.94
N ASP A 19 -25.61 7.34 -8.09
CA ASP A 19 -24.31 7.87 -8.53
C ASP A 19 -23.24 6.78 -8.64
N ILE A 20 -22.30 7.00 -9.56
CA ILE A 20 -21.10 6.18 -9.73
C ILE A 20 -19.91 7.04 -9.34
N ALA A 21 -19.16 6.61 -8.34
CA ALA A 21 -17.90 7.22 -7.94
C ALA A 21 -16.76 6.22 -8.15
N LEU A 22 -15.66 6.71 -8.72
CA LEU A 22 -14.38 6.02 -8.74
C LEU A 22 -13.46 6.80 -7.81
N ASP A 23 -12.74 6.08 -6.97
CA ASP A 23 -11.73 6.67 -6.09
C ASP A 23 -10.49 5.78 -6.05
N ASP A 24 -9.34 6.36 -5.70
CA ASP A 24 -8.07 5.66 -5.48
C ASP A 24 -7.61 4.72 -6.61
N VAL A 25 -7.78 5.14 -7.88
CA VAL A 25 -7.31 4.36 -9.03
C VAL A 25 -5.80 4.53 -9.24
N LEU A 26 -5.04 3.46 -8.99
CA LEU A 26 -3.60 3.38 -9.28
C LEU A 26 -3.31 2.37 -10.39
N VAL A 27 -2.54 2.79 -11.40
CA VAL A 27 -2.09 1.93 -12.51
C VAL A 27 -0.57 1.92 -12.53
N THR A 28 0.03 0.74 -12.34
CA THR A 28 1.48 0.55 -12.35
C THR A 28 1.88 -0.49 -13.38
N LYS A 29 3.15 -0.45 -13.80
CA LYS A 29 3.71 -1.41 -14.75
C LYS A 29 4.22 -2.63 -13.98
N GLY A 30 3.70 -3.82 -14.32
CA GLY A 30 4.11 -5.08 -13.71
C GLY A 30 2.90 -5.91 -13.29
N GLU A 31 3.16 -7.03 -12.63
CA GLU A 31 2.10 -7.79 -11.95
C GLU A 31 1.58 -6.98 -10.76
N CYS A 32 0.27 -7.05 -10.51
CA CYS A 32 -0.27 -6.55 -9.25
C CYS A 32 0.35 -7.36 -8.11
N GLY A 33 0.86 -6.69 -7.07
CA GLY A 33 1.22 -7.39 -5.84
C GLY A 33 0.00 -8.12 -5.29
N THR A 34 0.19 -9.32 -4.74
CA THR A 34 -0.90 -10.02 -4.04
C THR A 34 -1.41 -9.10 -2.93
N PRO A 35 -2.70 -8.73 -2.90
CA PRO A 35 -3.21 -7.83 -1.86
C PRO A 35 -2.83 -8.33 -0.46
N GLY A 36 -2.23 -7.46 0.34
CA GLY A 36 -1.72 -7.80 1.68
C GLY A 36 -0.34 -8.48 1.74
N SER A 37 0.24 -8.91 0.62
CA SER A 37 1.63 -9.34 0.55
C SER A 37 2.54 -8.13 0.41
N CYS A 38 3.13 -7.69 1.52
CA CYS A 38 4.05 -6.57 1.57
C CYS A 38 5.20 -6.90 2.53
N ASP A 39 6.43 -6.84 2.02
CA ASP A 39 7.66 -7.00 2.80
C ASP A 39 8.25 -5.65 3.25
N PHE A 40 7.63 -4.54 2.84
CA PHE A 40 7.93 -3.15 3.18
C PHE A 40 9.21 -2.55 2.56
N GLU A 41 10.00 -3.35 1.85
CA GLU A 41 11.26 -2.94 1.20
C GLU A 41 11.11 -1.81 0.17
N ASN A 42 9.88 -1.59 -0.31
CA ASN A 42 9.53 -0.52 -1.25
C ASN A 42 8.36 0.33 -0.74
N GLY A 43 8.27 0.50 0.59
CA GLY A 43 7.21 1.25 1.25
C GLY A 43 5.97 0.40 1.57
N LEU A 44 4.83 1.05 1.80
CA LEU A 44 3.63 0.40 2.37
C LEU A 44 2.84 -0.49 1.39
N CYS A 45 3.27 -0.62 0.14
CA CYS A 45 2.54 -1.36 -0.89
C CYS A 45 1.08 -0.87 -1.05
N ALA A 46 0.10 -1.69 -0.65
CA ALA A 46 -1.33 -1.36 -0.64
C ALA A 46 -1.84 -0.92 0.74
N TRP A 47 -0.98 -0.88 1.75
CA TRP A 47 -1.31 -0.39 3.09
C TRP A 47 -1.20 1.14 3.14
N SER A 48 -2.02 1.74 4.00
CA SER A 48 -1.96 3.17 4.33
C SER A 48 -2.29 3.36 5.80
N ASN A 49 -1.79 4.45 6.39
CA ASN A 49 -2.20 4.84 7.73
C ASN A 49 -3.61 5.42 7.70
N SER A 50 -4.40 5.09 8.72
CA SER A 50 -5.71 5.70 8.92
C SER A 50 -5.52 7.17 9.30
N GLN A 51 -6.43 8.05 8.86
CA GLN A 51 -6.41 9.46 9.24
C GLN A 51 -7.29 9.77 10.46
N GLY A 52 -7.96 8.76 11.02
CA GLY A 52 -8.95 8.91 12.10
C GLY A 52 -8.57 8.25 13.42
N ASP A 53 -7.34 7.75 13.54
CA ASP A 53 -6.78 7.17 14.77
C ASP A 53 -5.66 8.04 15.35
N ASP A 54 -5.10 7.59 16.48
CA ASP A 54 -4.18 8.39 17.28
C ASP A 54 -2.71 8.24 16.84
N PHE A 55 -2.37 7.20 16.06
CA PHE A 55 -0.98 6.83 15.78
C PHE A 55 -0.77 6.31 14.35
N ASP A 56 0.32 6.75 13.75
CA ASP A 56 0.78 6.26 12.44
C ASP A 56 1.83 5.16 12.59
N TRP A 57 1.72 4.12 11.76
CA TRP A 57 2.80 3.17 11.53
C TRP A 57 3.88 3.81 10.67
N ILE A 58 5.14 3.64 11.12
CA ILE A 58 6.33 3.99 10.35
C ILE A 58 7.05 2.70 9.94
N VAL A 59 7.54 2.67 8.71
CA VAL A 59 8.46 1.62 8.26
C VAL A 59 9.87 1.99 8.74
N ARG A 60 10.59 1.04 9.34
CA ARG A 60 11.93 1.27 9.89
C ARG A 60 12.80 0.01 9.78
N ALA A 61 14.07 0.24 9.47
CA ALA A 61 15.13 -0.75 9.52
C ALA A 61 15.79 -0.87 10.91
N GLY A 62 16.03 -2.09 11.37
CA GLY A 62 16.90 -2.37 12.50
C GLY A 62 16.42 -1.87 13.87
N GLN A 63 17.37 -1.67 14.79
CA GLN A 63 17.09 -1.32 16.18
C GLN A 63 16.53 0.11 16.31
N THR A 64 15.78 0.36 17.39
CA THR A 64 15.40 1.73 17.73
C THR A 64 16.52 2.48 18.45
N ASP A 65 16.37 3.80 18.58
CA ASP A 65 17.35 4.68 19.21
C ASP A 65 17.52 4.36 20.71
N THR A 66 16.55 3.67 21.31
CA THR A 66 16.60 3.23 22.71
C THR A 66 17.17 1.83 22.86
N VAL A 67 18.01 1.65 23.89
CA VAL A 67 18.75 0.42 24.13
C VAL A 67 17.81 -0.78 24.25
N ASN A 68 18.17 -1.89 23.59
CA ASN A 68 17.45 -3.17 23.60
C ASN A 68 16.00 -3.11 23.06
N THR A 69 15.72 -2.22 22.12
CA THR A 69 14.42 -2.18 21.44
C THR A 69 14.58 -2.22 19.92
N GLY A 70 13.59 -2.80 19.24
CA GLY A 70 13.65 -3.08 17.81
C GLY A 70 14.52 -4.32 17.48
N PRO A 71 14.25 -5.00 16.37
CA PRO A 71 15.02 -6.17 15.96
C PRO A 71 16.37 -5.77 15.34
N ASN A 72 17.35 -6.67 15.34
CA ASN A 72 18.64 -6.45 14.64
C ASN A 72 18.51 -6.47 13.12
N GLY A 73 17.43 -7.06 12.62
CA GLY A 73 17.09 -7.10 11.20
C GLY A 73 15.64 -7.55 11.04
N ASP A 74 15.06 -7.16 9.92
CA ASP A 74 13.71 -7.57 9.54
C ASP A 74 13.68 -9.07 9.17
N HIS A 75 12.50 -9.62 8.91
CA HIS A 75 12.36 -11.04 8.57
C HIS A 75 12.70 -11.36 7.11
N THR A 76 12.53 -10.40 6.19
CA THR A 76 12.67 -10.60 4.74
C THR A 76 14.13 -10.74 4.36
N LEU A 77 14.98 -9.81 4.80
CA LEU A 77 16.40 -9.82 4.47
C LEU A 77 17.27 -10.38 5.60
N ALA A 78 16.74 -10.47 6.82
CA ALA A 78 17.51 -10.82 8.02
C ALA A 78 18.73 -9.90 8.23
N THR A 79 18.61 -8.65 7.79
CA THR A 79 19.65 -7.61 7.93
C THR A 79 19.07 -6.32 8.48
N ASN A 80 19.94 -5.43 8.95
CA ASN A 80 19.56 -4.08 9.38
C ASN A 80 19.42 -3.08 8.21
N LEU A 81 19.41 -3.56 6.96
CA LEU A 81 19.36 -2.73 5.76
C LEU A 81 18.01 -2.78 5.03
N GLY A 82 17.08 -3.61 5.48
CA GLY A 82 15.71 -3.66 4.94
C GLY A 82 14.95 -2.37 5.20
N LEU A 83 14.14 -1.93 4.25
CA LEU A 83 13.57 -0.58 4.21
C LEU A 83 12.18 -0.45 4.80
#